data_AF-A0A267E072-F1
#
_entry.id   AF-A0A267E072-F1
#
_cell.length_a   1.000
_cell.length_b   1.000
_cell.length_c   1.000
_cell.angle_alpha   90.00
_cell.angle_beta   90.00
_cell.angle_gamma   90.00
#
_symmetry.space_group_name_H-M   'P 1'
#
loop_
_entity.id
_entity.type
_entity.pdbx_description
1 polymer ?
#
loop_
_entity_poly.entity_id
_entity_poly.type
_entity_poly.pdbx_seq_one_letter_code
_entity_poly.pdbx_strand_id
1 'polypeptide(L)'
;MQIPMLLLLAALFGCSAGISAPEADCPAENRSSVTPTDALTTILSDPTMQGDTGNWTETLERVIKVIESNATLRQAMLNETAELGFSSALGQVLKGIGYDFPCSPFKLAQPATSVHALTPADVQVVGAIGDSISAGSGIHAFTPLGIVLSFRGSVFSIGADLNYQWIPTLPNILLKYNPNLRGYAKGVLKKSRGFDVAVPGAKSEDMLKQAYDLIQRMKADPTVDYQNDWKVITLFIGGNDLCAYCKNPRYYAAEMYTANIKRALDLLHSEVPALSSTWSTCWTCRRSRS
;
A
#
# COMPACT_ATOMS: atom_id res chain seq x y z
N MET A 1 -25.30 15.65 5.89
CA MET A 1 -24.12 16.34 6.48
C MET A 1 -22.92 15.89 5.66
N GLN A 2 -22.66 16.61 4.57
CA GLN A 2 -21.80 16.16 3.48
C GLN A 2 -21.30 17.41 2.77
N ILE A 3 -20.01 17.41 2.43
CA ILE A 3 -19.18 18.40 1.69
C ILE A 3 -18.09 19.05 2.60
N PRO A 4 -16.78 18.99 2.24
CA PRO A 4 -16.15 18.05 1.32
C PRO A 4 -14.76 17.51 1.77
N MET A 5 -14.62 16.19 1.69
CA MET A 5 -13.34 15.47 1.62
C MET A 5 -12.48 15.88 0.41
N LEU A 6 -13.05 16.65 -0.52
CA LEU A 6 -12.46 17.06 -1.80
C LEU A 6 -11.35 18.12 -1.67
N LEU A 7 -11.38 18.97 -0.64
CA LEU A 7 -10.38 20.04 -0.44
C LEU A 7 -9.06 19.53 0.15
N LEU A 8 -9.10 18.45 0.94
CA LEU A 8 -7.88 17.83 1.50
C LEU A 8 -7.18 16.87 0.53
N LEU A 9 -7.96 16.22 -0.35
CA LEU A 9 -7.40 15.44 -1.47
C LEU A 9 -6.56 16.33 -2.40
N ALA A 10 -6.97 17.58 -2.65
CA ALA A 10 -6.22 18.53 -3.46
C ALA A 10 -4.89 19.00 -2.82
N ALA A 11 -4.80 18.99 -1.48
CA ALA A 11 -3.56 19.35 -0.77
C ALA A 11 -2.54 18.19 -0.70
N LEU A 12 -3.00 16.95 -0.86
CA LEU A 12 -2.16 15.74 -0.82
C LEU A 12 -1.81 15.20 -2.20
N PHE A 13 -2.64 15.46 -3.21
CA PHE A 13 -2.40 15.15 -4.61
C PHE A 13 -2.20 16.45 -5.38
N GLY A 14 -0.95 16.86 -5.55
CA GLY A 14 -0.57 18.01 -6.38
C GLY A 14 -0.87 17.76 -7.86
N CYS A 15 -2.13 17.88 -8.24
CA CYS A 15 -2.60 18.14 -9.61
C CYS A 15 -3.74 19.16 -9.51
N SER A 16 -3.38 20.44 -9.56
CA SER A 16 -4.32 21.55 -9.50
C SER A 16 -5.15 21.61 -10.78
N ALA A 17 -6.45 21.32 -10.71
CA ALA A 17 -7.44 21.91 -11.60
C ALA A 17 -8.26 22.90 -10.76
N GLY A 18 -8.11 24.19 -11.04
CA GLY A 18 -8.72 25.27 -10.26
C GLY A 18 -10.24 25.23 -10.33
N ILE A 19 -10.89 25.19 -9.16
CA ILE A 19 -12.31 25.49 -9.00
C ILE A 19 -12.44 26.42 -7.80
N SER A 20 -12.78 27.68 -8.06
CA SER A 20 -13.19 28.65 -7.04
C SER A 20 -14.66 28.39 -6.66
N ALA A 21 -14.95 28.19 -5.38
CA ALA A 21 -16.31 28.26 -4.84
C ALA A 21 -16.33 29.17 -3.60
N PRO A 22 -17.41 29.95 -3.38
CA PRO A 22 -17.46 31.00 -2.37
C PRO A 22 -17.66 30.44 -0.95
N GLU A 23 -17.06 31.12 0.02
CA GLU A 23 -17.10 30.82 1.46
C GLU A 23 -18.53 30.94 2.03
N ALA A 24 -18.93 29.96 2.85
CA ALA A 24 -20.13 30.03 3.68
C ALA A 24 -19.71 29.99 5.15
N ASP A 25 -20.09 31.03 5.89
CA ASP A 25 -19.86 31.19 7.33
C ASP A 25 -20.56 30.09 8.14
N CYS A 26 -19.81 29.43 9.03
CA CYS A 26 -20.34 28.55 10.08
C CYS A 26 -19.97 29.11 11.47
N PRO A 27 -20.88 29.05 12.47
CA PRO A 27 -20.67 29.71 13.75
C PRO A 27 -19.63 29.00 14.62
N ALA A 28 -18.83 29.80 15.33
CA ALA A 28 -17.71 29.37 16.16
C ALA A 28 -18.16 28.61 17.42
N GLU A 29 -17.63 27.40 17.60
CA GLU A 29 -17.71 26.65 18.86
C GLU A 29 -16.40 26.80 19.64
N ASN A 30 -16.51 27.15 20.92
CA ASN A 30 -15.42 27.53 21.80
C ASN A 30 -14.58 26.29 22.20
N ARG A 31 -13.39 26.10 21.62
CA ARG A 31 -12.55 24.91 21.81
C ARG A 31 -11.24 25.23 22.54
N SER A 32 -11.19 24.95 23.85
CA SER A 32 -9.99 25.04 24.69
C SER A 32 -9.25 23.71 24.84
N SER A 33 -9.28 22.85 23.82
CA SER A 33 -8.42 21.68 23.71
C SER A 33 -7.89 21.55 22.28
N VAL A 34 -6.57 21.58 22.12
CA VAL A 34 -5.92 21.31 20.83
C VAL A 34 -6.20 19.85 20.48
N THR A 35 -7.04 19.61 19.48
CA THR A 35 -7.32 18.24 19.04
C THR A 35 -6.14 17.66 18.26
N PRO A 36 -5.99 16.33 18.16
CA PRO A 36 -4.94 15.74 17.32
C PRO A 36 -4.98 16.22 15.87
N THR A 37 -6.18 16.51 15.36
CA THR A 37 -6.42 17.12 14.05
C THR A 37 -5.86 18.55 13.99
N ASP A 38 -6.08 19.36 15.03
CA ASP A 38 -5.55 20.74 15.10
C ASP A 38 -4.02 20.73 15.21
N ALA A 39 -3.45 19.81 15.98
CA ALA A 39 -2.01 19.62 16.12
C ALA A 39 -1.35 19.16 14.80
N LEU A 40 -1.95 18.20 14.10
CA LEU A 40 -1.45 17.76 12.79
C LEU A 40 -1.63 18.84 11.72
N THR A 41 -2.74 19.56 11.71
CA THR A 41 -2.96 20.68 10.79
C THR A 41 -1.93 21.77 11.02
N THR A 42 -1.60 22.08 12.29
CA THR A 42 -0.53 23.02 12.64
C THR A 42 0.84 22.54 12.13
N ILE A 43 1.13 21.24 12.23
CA ILE A 43 2.38 20.65 11.71
C ILE A 43 2.43 20.67 10.19
N LEU A 44 1.34 20.31 9.50
CA LEU A 44 1.28 20.34 8.03
C LEU A 44 1.30 21.77 7.48
N SER A 45 0.88 22.74 8.29
CA SER A 45 0.93 24.17 7.98
C SER A 45 2.30 24.79 8.26
N ASP A 46 3.21 24.07 8.94
CA ASP A 46 4.56 24.54 9.22
C ASP A 46 5.36 24.66 7.91
N PRO A 47 5.92 25.84 7.58
CA PRO A 47 6.71 26.05 6.37
C PRO A 47 7.92 25.11 6.26
N THR A 48 8.44 24.58 7.37
CA THR A 48 9.55 23.61 7.41
C THR A 48 9.12 22.20 7.04
N MET A 49 7.82 21.91 7.14
CA MET A 49 7.19 20.65 6.73
C MET A 49 6.70 20.68 5.28
N GLN A 50 6.57 21.88 4.70
CA GLN A 50 6.43 22.08 3.25
C GLN A 50 7.77 21.85 2.57
N GLY A 51 8.21 20.59 2.52
CA GLY A 51 9.30 20.18 1.64
C GLY A 51 8.99 20.52 0.19
N ASP A 52 10.02 20.70 -0.62
CA ASP A 52 9.90 20.91 -2.07
C ASP A 52 8.82 19.96 -2.62
N THR A 53 7.78 20.53 -3.22
CA THR A 53 6.52 19.84 -3.62
C THR A 53 6.74 18.64 -4.55
N GLY A 54 7.99 18.31 -4.91
CA GLY A 54 8.40 17.17 -5.72
C GLY A 54 8.70 15.88 -4.97
N ASN A 55 8.93 15.92 -3.65
CA ASN A 55 9.32 14.74 -2.87
C ASN A 55 8.42 14.49 -1.64
N TRP A 56 7.16 14.12 -1.92
CA TRP A 56 6.16 13.83 -0.90
C TRP A 56 6.57 12.74 0.10
N THR A 57 7.42 11.78 -0.30
CA THR A 57 7.95 10.75 0.60
C THR A 57 8.78 11.32 1.74
N GLU A 58 9.70 12.25 1.45
CA GLU A 58 10.49 12.91 2.51
C GLU A 58 9.64 13.80 3.41
N THR A 59 8.60 14.42 2.84
CA THR A 59 7.62 15.18 3.61
C THR A 59 6.82 14.26 4.53
N LEU A 60 6.35 13.11 4.03
CA LEU A 60 5.68 12.09 4.83
C LEU A 60 6.58 11.52 5.93
N GLU A 61 7.83 11.18 5.62
CA GLU A 61 8.77 10.66 6.61
C GLU A 61 9.07 11.68 7.71
N ARG A 62 9.16 12.97 7.36
CA ARG A 62 9.25 14.06 8.34
C ARG A 62 8.00 14.14 9.21
N VAL A 63 6.81 14.11 8.60
CA VAL A 63 5.53 14.14 9.32
C VAL A 63 5.45 12.96 10.30
N ILE A 64 5.78 11.75 9.85
CA ILE A 64 5.80 10.54 10.69
C ILE A 64 6.79 10.72 11.85
N LYS A 65 8.02 11.20 11.61
CA LYS A 65 9.01 11.45 12.68
C LYS A 65 8.51 12.46 13.70
N VAL A 66 7.88 13.54 13.24
CA VAL A 66 7.30 14.56 14.13
C VAL A 66 6.19 13.95 14.97
N ILE A 67 5.30 13.16 14.37
CA ILE A 67 4.24 12.47 15.10
C ILE A 67 4.81 11.49 16.13
N GLU A 68 5.79 10.66 15.76
CA GLU A 68 6.42 9.71 16.67
C GLU A 68 7.13 10.40 17.84
N SER A 69 7.68 11.59 17.62
CA SER A 69 8.37 12.39 18.64
C SER A 69 7.43 13.16 19.58
N ASN A 70 6.18 13.41 19.18
CA ASN A 70 5.19 14.11 19.97
C ASN A 70 4.30 13.12 20.74
N ALA A 71 4.37 13.10 22.07
CA ALA A 71 3.64 12.13 22.87
C ALA A 71 2.12 12.16 22.67
N THR A 72 1.52 13.34 22.42
CA THR A 72 0.09 13.50 22.18
C THR A 72 -0.32 12.96 20.82
N LEU A 73 0.43 13.27 19.76
CA LEU A 73 0.16 12.78 18.41
C LEU A 73 0.51 11.30 18.28
N ARG A 74 1.57 10.84 18.96
CA ARG A 74 1.88 9.43 19.10
C ARG A 74 0.77 8.70 19.84
N GLN A 75 0.20 9.27 20.91
CA GLN A 75 -0.96 8.67 21.57
C GLN A 75 -2.23 8.75 20.73
N ALA A 76 -2.43 9.79 19.93
CA ALA A 76 -3.54 9.87 18.98
C ALA A 76 -3.40 8.84 17.85
N MET A 77 -2.20 8.69 17.29
CA MET A 77 -1.85 7.60 16.37
C MET A 77 -2.01 6.25 17.04
N LEU A 78 -1.55 6.10 18.27
CA LEU A 78 -1.75 4.87 19.03
C LEU A 78 -3.23 4.62 19.28
N ASN A 79 -4.07 5.63 19.52
CA ASN A 79 -5.51 5.46 19.66
C ASN A 79 -6.20 5.14 18.32
N GLU A 80 -5.80 5.78 17.22
CA GLU A 80 -6.24 5.39 15.87
C GLU A 80 -5.78 3.96 15.51
N THR A 81 -4.64 3.53 16.06
CA THR A 81 -4.12 2.17 15.90
C THR A 81 -4.50 1.18 17.03
N ALA A 82 -5.08 1.63 18.14
CA ALA A 82 -5.45 0.84 19.34
C ALA A 82 -6.96 0.67 19.45
N GLU A 83 -7.73 1.59 18.86
CA GLU A 83 -9.02 1.23 18.25
C GLU A 83 -8.86 0.16 17.16
N LEU A 84 -7.62 -0.20 16.76
CA LEU A 84 -7.32 -1.42 16.00
C LEU A 84 -7.32 -2.73 16.81
N GLY A 85 -8.11 -2.74 17.89
CA GLY A 85 -9.15 -3.75 18.01
C GLY A 85 -10.02 -3.89 16.75
N PHE A 86 -9.95 -3.00 15.76
CA PHE A 86 -10.46 -3.06 14.39
C PHE A 86 -10.47 -4.42 13.73
N SER A 87 -9.57 -5.37 13.97
CA SER A 87 -9.88 -6.75 13.54
C SER A 87 -11.17 -7.26 14.22
N SER A 88 -11.27 -7.24 15.55
CA SER A 88 -12.48 -7.61 16.28
C SER A 88 -13.63 -6.59 16.16
N ALA A 89 -13.36 -5.29 16.08
CA ALA A 89 -14.36 -4.22 15.98
C ALA A 89 -14.89 -4.05 14.54
N LEU A 90 -14.04 -4.05 13.50
CA LEU A 90 -14.48 -4.18 12.11
C LEU A 90 -15.12 -5.55 11.89
N GLY A 91 -14.57 -6.63 12.45
CA GLY A 91 -15.23 -7.95 12.43
C GLY A 91 -16.61 -7.96 13.12
N GLN A 92 -16.85 -7.08 14.10
CA GLN A 92 -18.16 -6.87 14.73
C GLN A 92 -19.07 -5.92 13.93
N VAL A 93 -18.54 -4.84 13.35
CA VAL A 93 -19.27 -3.88 12.50
C VAL A 93 -19.67 -4.53 11.18
N LEU A 94 -18.79 -5.34 10.60
CA LEU A 94 -19.06 -6.09 9.40
C LEU A 94 -19.89 -7.35 9.70
N LYS A 95 -20.11 -7.74 10.97
CA LYS A 95 -20.83 -8.96 11.36
C LYS A 95 -22.24 -8.99 10.74
N GLY A 96 -22.40 -9.71 9.62
CA GLY A 96 -23.65 -9.78 8.84
C GLY A 96 -23.55 -9.27 7.39
N ILE A 97 -22.47 -8.60 7.00
CA ILE A 97 -22.15 -8.18 5.61
C ILE A 97 -20.92 -8.88 5.04
N GLY A 98 -20.50 -9.97 5.69
CA GLY A 98 -19.33 -10.73 5.30
C GLY A 98 -19.51 -11.45 3.96
N TYR A 99 -18.44 -11.57 3.20
CA TYR A 99 -18.46 -12.28 1.92
C TYR A 99 -18.22 -13.77 2.14
N ASP A 100 -19.17 -14.61 1.72
CA ASP A 100 -18.89 -16.04 1.60
C ASP A 100 -17.83 -16.25 0.52
N PHE A 101 -16.84 -17.08 0.83
CA PHE A 101 -15.83 -17.44 -0.15
C PHE A 101 -16.51 -18.29 -1.23
N PRO A 102 -16.63 -17.81 -2.48
CA PRO A 102 -17.53 -18.41 -3.47
C PRO A 102 -16.98 -19.70 -4.08
N CYS A 103 -15.77 -20.11 -3.71
CA CYS A 103 -15.08 -21.24 -4.28
C CYS A 103 -14.87 -22.34 -3.24
N SER A 104 -15.14 -23.59 -3.60
CA SER A 104 -14.77 -24.72 -2.76
C SER A 104 -13.25 -24.88 -2.74
N PRO A 105 -12.62 -24.97 -1.55
CA PRO A 105 -11.22 -25.36 -1.46
C PRO A 105 -11.02 -26.73 -2.10
N PHE A 106 -9.94 -26.89 -2.85
CA PHE A 106 -9.56 -28.17 -3.43
C PHE A 106 -8.18 -28.56 -2.91
N LYS A 107 -7.94 -29.86 -2.85
CA LYS A 107 -6.63 -30.42 -2.53
C LYS A 107 -5.91 -30.75 -3.82
N LEU A 108 -4.64 -30.37 -3.90
CA LEU A 108 -3.79 -30.73 -5.03
C LEU A 108 -3.63 -32.24 -5.13
N ALA A 109 -3.79 -32.76 -6.35
CA ALA A 109 -3.43 -34.14 -6.67
C ALA A 109 -1.91 -34.32 -6.74
N GLN A 110 -1.20 -33.34 -7.33
CA GLN A 110 0.25 -33.26 -7.38
C GLN A 110 0.72 -31.79 -7.34
N PRO A 111 1.95 -31.50 -6.85
CA PRO A 111 2.52 -30.16 -6.90
C PRO A 111 2.74 -29.66 -8.32
N ALA A 112 2.58 -28.36 -8.56
CA ALA A 112 2.87 -27.75 -9.84
C ALA A 112 4.37 -27.82 -10.19
N THR A 113 4.67 -28.17 -11.44
CA THR A 113 6.03 -28.22 -12.01
C THR A 113 6.32 -27.06 -12.96
N SER A 114 5.31 -26.26 -13.29
CA SER A 114 5.39 -25.11 -14.20
C SER A 114 4.35 -24.06 -13.82
N VAL A 115 4.63 -22.80 -14.14
CA VAL A 115 3.72 -21.66 -13.91
C VAL A 115 2.36 -21.85 -14.60
N HIS A 116 2.32 -22.58 -15.72
CA HIS A 116 1.07 -22.86 -16.45
C HIS A 116 0.17 -23.89 -15.76
N ALA A 117 0.72 -24.67 -14.83
CA ALA A 117 -0.02 -25.64 -14.02
C ALA A 117 -0.23 -25.15 -12.59
N LEU A 118 0.20 -23.93 -12.28
CA LEU A 118 0.16 -23.37 -10.93
C LEU A 118 -1.28 -23.13 -10.49
N THR A 119 -1.62 -23.63 -9.31
CA THR A 119 -2.92 -23.37 -8.68
C THR A 119 -2.75 -22.49 -7.43
N PRO A 120 -3.83 -21.86 -6.92
CA PRO A 120 -3.79 -21.14 -5.65
C PRO A 120 -3.24 -21.95 -4.46
N ALA A 121 -3.45 -23.27 -4.45
CA ALA A 121 -2.95 -24.15 -3.38
C ALA A 121 -1.44 -24.39 -3.47
N ASP A 122 -0.84 -24.22 -4.66
CA ASP A 122 0.60 -24.37 -4.86
C ASP A 122 1.39 -23.16 -4.40
N VAL A 123 0.77 -22.01 -4.12
CA VAL A 123 1.51 -20.80 -3.73
C VAL A 123 1.90 -20.89 -2.25
N GLN A 124 3.21 -20.88 -1.95
CA GLN A 124 3.70 -20.88 -0.56
C GLN A 124 4.06 -19.49 -0.05
N VAL A 125 4.45 -18.57 -0.93
CA VAL A 125 4.98 -17.26 -0.55
C VAL A 125 4.33 -16.14 -1.34
N VAL A 126 3.95 -15.05 -0.66
CA VAL A 126 3.56 -13.79 -1.28
C VAL A 126 4.57 -12.68 -0.96
N GLY A 127 4.81 -11.80 -1.93
CA GLY A 127 5.66 -10.62 -1.79
C GLY A 127 5.05 -9.41 -2.51
N ALA A 128 5.42 -8.21 -2.07
CA ALA A 128 4.94 -6.98 -2.70
C ALA A 128 6.04 -5.93 -2.78
N ILE A 129 6.18 -5.35 -3.97
CA ILE A 129 6.93 -4.13 -4.24
C ILE A 129 5.97 -3.06 -4.78
N GLY A 130 6.32 -1.79 -4.62
CA GLY A 130 5.50 -0.69 -5.11
C GLY A 130 5.56 0.58 -4.27
N ASP A 131 4.50 1.37 -4.38
CA ASP A 131 4.34 2.66 -3.72
C ASP A 131 3.35 2.63 -2.53
N SER A 132 2.71 3.77 -2.26
CA SER A 132 1.71 3.97 -1.21
C SER A 132 0.50 3.05 -1.38
N ILE A 133 0.14 2.66 -2.60
CA ILE A 133 -0.98 1.74 -2.85
C ILE A 133 -0.62 0.36 -2.32
N SER A 134 0.55 -0.17 -2.69
CA SER A 134 1.03 -1.48 -2.19
C SER A 134 1.30 -1.48 -0.69
N ALA A 135 1.69 -0.33 -0.12
CA ALA A 135 1.89 -0.18 1.33
C ALA A 135 0.56 -0.02 2.11
N GLY A 136 -0.58 0.13 1.43
CA GLY A 136 -1.87 0.36 2.06
C GLY A 136 -1.96 1.69 2.81
N SER A 137 -1.35 2.75 2.29
CA SER A 137 -1.43 4.09 2.87
C SER A 137 -2.89 4.57 2.94
N GLY A 138 -3.36 4.89 4.14
CA GLY A 138 -4.65 5.53 4.36
C GLY A 138 -5.90 4.68 4.10
N ILE A 139 -5.80 3.35 3.96
CA ILE A 139 -6.96 2.47 3.67
C ILE A 139 -8.12 2.69 4.66
N HIS A 140 -7.82 2.88 5.95
CA HIS A 140 -8.82 3.09 7.01
C HIS A 140 -8.77 4.51 7.58
N ALA A 141 -8.27 5.47 6.81
CA ALA A 141 -8.12 6.84 7.28
C ALA A 141 -9.48 7.54 7.39
N PHE A 142 -9.91 7.85 8.62
CA PHE A 142 -11.03 8.74 8.91
C PHE A 142 -10.57 10.13 9.34
N THR A 143 -9.26 10.30 9.52
CA THR A 143 -8.62 11.54 9.92
C THR A 143 -7.44 11.83 8.98
N PRO A 144 -6.95 13.08 8.93
CA PRO A 144 -5.74 13.40 8.18
C PRO A 144 -4.50 12.64 8.69
N LEU A 145 -4.49 12.27 9.98
CA LEU A 145 -3.43 11.47 10.60
C LEU A 145 -3.42 10.05 10.06
N GLY A 146 -4.60 9.46 9.84
CA GLY A 146 -4.74 8.13 9.24
C GLY A 146 -4.16 8.03 7.83
N ILE A 147 -4.09 9.13 7.06
CA ILE A 147 -3.58 9.12 5.67
C ILE A 147 -2.10 8.75 5.62
N VAL A 148 -1.32 9.16 6.62
CA VAL A 148 0.12 8.87 6.66
C VAL A 148 0.42 7.46 7.19
N LEU A 149 -0.59 6.73 7.66
CA LEU A 149 -0.45 5.37 8.16
C LEU A 149 -0.54 4.35 7.03
N SER A 150 0.38 3.37 7.06
CA SER A 150 0.39 2.23 6.14
C SER A 150 -0.35 1.04 6.74
N PHE A 151 -1.60 0.81 6.35
CA PHE A 151 -2.43 -0.33 6.77
C PHE A 151 -2.11 -1.58 5.95
N ARG A 152 -0.85 -2.03 6.05
CA ARG A 152 -0.30 -3.13 5.23
C ARG A 152 -1.07 -4.44 5.39
N GLY A 153 -1.67 -4.70 6.54
CA GLY A 153 -2.49 -5.88 6.74
C GLY A 153 -3.82 -5.87 5.99
N SER A 154 -4.30 -4.72 5.52
CA SER A 154 -5.58 -4.58 4.82
C SER A 154 -5.45 -4.37 3.31
N VAL A 155 -4.23 -4.23 2.80
CA VAL A 155 -4.00 -3.98 1.37
C VAL A 155 -4.27 -5.24 0.53
N PHE A 156 -4.87 -5.06 -0.65
CA PHE A 156 -5.20 -6.17 -1.55
C PHE A 156 -3.98 -7.04 -1.92
N SER A 157 -2.82 -6.44 -2.20
CA SER A 157 -1.62 -7.11 -2.71
C SER A 157 -1.04 -8.16 -1.76
N ILE A 158 -0.99 -7.85 -0.46
CA ILE A 158 -0.20 -8.62 0.51
C ILE A 158 -0.76 -8.63 1.94
N GLY A 159 -1.86 -7.91 2.21
CA GLY A 159 -2.47 -7.88 3.52
C GLY A 159 -3.19 -9.18 3.87
N ALA A 160 -3.12 -9.61 5.13
CA ALA A 160 -3.85 -10.76 5.66
C ALA A 160 -4.41 -10.47 7.07
N ASP A 161 -4.85 -9.24 7.33
CA ASP A 161 -5.69 -8.96 8.48
C ASP A 161 -7.03 -9.66 8.32
N LEU A 162 -7.56 -10.13 9.46
CA LEU A 162 -8.79 -10.92 9.51
C LEU A 162 -8.73 -12.15 8.59
N ASN A 163 -9.76 -12.32 7.76
CA ASN A 163 -9.90 -13.38 6.79
C ASN A 163 -10.69 -12.84 5.59
N TYR A 164 -10.85 -13.67 4.56
CA TYR A 164 -11.55 -13.30 3.33
C TYR A 164 -12.94 -12.69 3.55
N GLN A 165 -13.69 -13.20 4.55
CA GLN A 165 -15.06 -12.76 4.81
C GLN A 165 -15.13 -11.26 5.09
N TRP A 166 -14.08 -10.72 5.70
CA TRP A 166 -14.01 -9.32 6.12
C TRP A 166 -13.13 -8.47 5.22
N ILE A 167 -12.00 -9.02 4.78
CA ILE A 167 -11.03 -8.29 3.97
C ILE A 167 -10.59 -9.23 2.82
N PRO A 168 -11.22 -9.12 1.63
CA PRO A 168 -10.96 -10.02 0.50
C PRO A 168 -9.66 -9.64 -0.23
N THR A 169 -8.53 -9.78 0.46
CA THR A 169 -7.19 -9.58 -0.12
C THR A 169 -6.72 -10.83 -0.85
N LEU A 170 -5.71 -10.69 -1.71
CA LEU A 170 -5.09 -11.83 -2.40
C LEU A 170 -4.56 -12.88 -1.39
N PRO A 171 -3.81 -12.52 -0.32
CA PRO A 171 -3.41 -13.52 0.68
C PRO A 171 -4.57 -14.17 1.42
N ASN A 172 -5.63 -13.44 1.77
CA ASN A 172 -6.80 -14.03 2.44
C ASN A 172 -7.55 -15.02 1.54
N ILE A 173 -7.51 -14.84 0.22
CA ILE A 173 -7.98 -15.82 -0.76
C ILE A 173 -7.04 -17.04 -0.78
N LEU A 174 -5.73 -16.83 -0.91
CA LEU A 174 -4.74 -17.91 -0.97
C LEU A 174 -4.73 -18.75 0.31
N LEU A 175 -4.92 -18.14 1.48
CA LEU A 175 -5.05 -18.82 2.77
C LEU A 175 -6.23 -19.81 2.83
N LYS A 176 -7.26 -19.68 1.97
CA LYS A 176 -8.33 -20.67 1.83
C LYS A 176 -7.86 -21.97 1.18
N TYR A 177 -6.82 -21.91 0.37
CA TYR A 177 -6.26 -23.05 -0.35
C TYR A 177 -4.98 -23.58 0.30
N ASN A 178 -4.15 -22.69 0.86
CA ASN A 178 -2.93 -23.03 1.55
C ASN A 178 -2.83 -22.30 2.91
N PRO A 179 -3.19 -22.96 4.03
CA PRO A 179 -3.07 -22.38 5.37
C PRO A 179 -1.63 -22.06 5.80
N ASN A 180 -0.63 -22.62 5.13
CA ASN A 180 0.80 -22.42 5.42
C ASN A 180 1.43 -21.30 4.58
N LEU A 181 0.62 -20.43 3.96
CA LEU A 181 1.10 -19.28 3.19
C LEU A 181 1.99 -18.37 4.05
N ARG A 182 3.06 -17.83 3.46
CA ARG A 182 4.06 -16.97 4.13
C ARG A 182 4.23 -15.65 3.41
N GLY A 183 4.88 -14.70 4.09
CA GLY A 183 5.24 -13.41 3.51
C GLY A 183 4.14 -12.34 3.53
N TYR A 184 2.89 -12.69 3.87
CA TYR A 184 1.82 -11.72 3.99
C TYR A 184 2.09 -10.69 5.11
N ALA A 185 1.51 -9.50 4.95
CA ALA A 185 1.57 -8.42 5.93
C ALA A 185 0.35 -8.47 6.87
N LYS A 186 0.54 -7.99 8.09
CA LYS A 186 -0.51 -7.80 9.10
C LYS A 186 -0.36 -6.44 9.78
N GLY A 187 -1.46 -5.92 10.30
CA GLY A 187 -1.51 -4.69 11.07
C GLY A 187 -1.05 -3.46 10.30
N VAL A 188 -0.57 -2.47 11.06
CA VAL A 188 -0.22 -1.14 10.56
C VAL A 188 1.27 -0.88 10.74
N LEU A 189 1.84 -0.10 9.83
CA LEU A 189 3.26 0.30 9.82
C LEU A 189 4.21 -0.90 9.68
N LYS A 190 5.44 -0.76 10.21
CA LYS A 190 6.57 -1.66 9.93
C LYS A 190 6.58 -2.95 10.76
N LYS A 191 5.85 -3.01 11.88
CA LYS A 191 6.00 -4.09 12.88
C LYS A 191 5.61 -5.49 12.37
N SER A 192 4.80 -5.57 11.31
CA SER A 192 4.34 -6.86 10.75
C SER A 192 4.19 -6.82 9.22
N ARG A 193 5.15 -6.19 8.52
CA ARG A 193 5.07 -6.01 7.06
C ARG A 193 5.32 -7.27 6.22
N GLY A 194 5.76 -8.38 6.81
CA GLY A 194 6.13 -9.58 6.04
C GLY A 194 7.14 -9.25 4.92
N PHE A 195 6.83 -9.70 3.71
CA PHE A 195 7.57 -9.43 2.47
C PHE A 195 7.02 -8.24 1.68
N ASP A 196 6.27 -7.36 2.34
CA ASP A 196 5.94 -6.05 1.80
C ASP A 196 7.15 -5.11 1.94
N VAL A 197 7.75 -4.77 0.81
CA VAL A 197 8.84 -3.79 0.71
C VAL A 197 8.41 -2.51 0.01
N ALA A 198 7.11 -2.34 -0.24
CA ALA A 198 6.58 -1.13 -0.85
C ALA A 198 6.82 0.10 0.04
N VAL A 199 7.15 1.22 -0.60
CA VAL A 199 7.51 2.48 0.07
C VAL A 199 6.59 3.59 -0.45
N PRO A 200 5.80 4.26 0.41
CA PRO A 200 4.98 5.39 0.01
C PRO A 200 5.76 6.44 -0.79
N GLY A 201 5.18 6.88 -1.90
CA GLY A 201 5.77 7.87 -2.81
C GLY A 201 6.94 7.38 -3.68
N ALA A 202 7.31 6.09 -3.59
CA ALA A 202 8.26 5.47 -4.51
C ALA A 202 7.81 5.62 -5.96
N LYS A 203 8.79 5.62 -6.86
CA LYS A 203 8.61 5.73 -8.32
C LYS A 203 9.18 4.50 -9.00
N SER A 204 9.00 4.41 -10.32
CA SER A 204 9.51 3.29 -11.12
C SER A 204 11.01 3.05 -10.91
N GLU A 205 11.81 4.12 -10.76
CA GLU A 205 13.26 4.05 -10.54
C GLU A 205 13.68 3.29 -9.27
N ASP A 206 12.81 3.25 -8.26
CA ASP A 206 13.06 2.55 -7.00
C ASP A 206 12.82 1.03 -7.09
N MET A 207 12.15 0.55 -8.14
CA MET A 207 11.70 -0.85 -8.23
C MET A 207 12.85 -1.85 -8.25
N LEU A 208 14.00 -1.50 -8.84
CA LEU A 208 15.17 -2.38 -8.84
C LEU A 208 15.70 -2.61 -7.40
N LYS A 209 15.74 -1.54 -6.59
CA LYS A 209 16.16 -1.63 -5.19
C LYS A 209 15.17 -2.43 -4.37
N GLN A 210 13.86 -2.17 -4.52
CA GLN A 210 12.85 -2.94 -3.82
C GLN A 210 12.86 -4.43 -4.20
N ALA A 211 13.06 -4.75 -5.48
CA ALA A 211 13.20 -6.13 -5.95
C ALA A 211 14.40 -6.82 -5.28
N TYR A 212 15.55 -6.16 -5.21
CA TYR A 212 16.73 -6.66 -4.49
C TYR A 212 16.43 -6.88 -3.01
N ASP A 213 15.83 -5.90 -2.32
CA ASP A 213 15.48 -6.00 -0.90
C ASP A 213 14.52 -7.15 -0.62
N LEU A 214 13.54 -7.39 -1.51
CA LEU A 214 12.61 -8.50 -1.42
C LEU A 214 13.32 -9.85 -1.57
N ILE A 215 14.23 -9.98 -2.55
CA ILE A 215 15.05 -11.18 -2.75
C ILE A 215 15.85 -11.49 -1.49
N GLN A 216 16.55 -10.50 -0.92
CA GLN A 216 17.36 -10.69 0.28
C GLN A 216 16.50 -11.13 1.47
N ARG A 217 15.31 -10.55 1.63
CA ARG A 217 14.36 -10.96 2.69
C ARG A 217 13.93 -12.41 2.55
N MET A 218 13.54 -12.83 1.35
CA MET A 218 13.12 -14.20 1.11
C MET A 218 14.27 -15.20 1.29
N LYS A 219 15.50 -14.85 0.87
CA LYS A 219 16.70 -15.70 1.08
C LYS A 219 17.09 -15.81 2.56
N ALA A 220 16.82 -14.78 3.36
CA ALA A 220 17.17 -14.74 4.77
C ALA A 220 16.11 -15.37 5.69
N ASP A 221 14.89 -15.59 5.21
CA ASP A 221 13.80 -16.16 6.00
C ASP A 221 13.92 -17.70 6.03
N PRO A 222 14.21 -18.33 7.18
CA PRO A 222 14.39 -19.78 7.27
C PRO A 222 13.08 -20.57 7.07
N THR A 223 11.93 -19.89 7.06
CA THR A 223 10.63 -20.52 6.83
C THR A 223 10.28 -20.65 5.35
N VAL A 224 11.08 -20.04 4.47
CA VAL A 224 10.90 -20.07 3.01
C VAL A 224 11.91 -21.02 2.40
N ASP A 225 11.43 -22.03 1.67
CA ASP A 225 12.28 -22.78 0.77
C ASP A 225 12.50 -21.93 -0.49
N TYR A 226 13.53 -21.07 -0.44
CA TYR A 226 13.77 -20.12 -1.50
C TYR A 226 13.91 -20.76 -2.88
N GLN A 227 14.38 -22.00 -2.97
CA GLN A 227 14.60 -22.67 -4.25
C GLN A 227 13.31 -23.32 -4.78
N ASN A 228 12.51 -23.93 -3.91
CA ASN A 228 11.41 -24.79 -4.34
C ASN A 228 10.01 -24.20 -4.12
N ASP A 229 9.84 -23.24 -3.21
CA ASP A 229 8.53 -22.63 -2.96
C ASP A 229 8.07 -21.80 -4.16
N TRP A 230 6.83 -21.97 -4.61
CA TRP A 230 6.19 -21.06 -5.54
C TRP A 230 5.88 -19.72 -4.86
N LYS A 231 6.27 -18.66 -5.55
CA LYS A 231 6.16 -17.28 -5.07
C LYS A 231 5.23 -16.49 -5.98
N VAL A 232 4.34 -15.69 -5.38
CA VAL A 232 3.58 -14.66 -6.07
C VAL A 232 4.08 -13.29 -5.61
N ILE A 233 4.62 -12.51 -6.54
CA ILE A 233 5.08 -11.15 -6.26
C ILE A 233 4.17 -10.16 -7.00
N THR A 234 3.62 -9.22 -6.26
CA THR A 234 2.82 -8.11 -6.79
C THR A 234 3.67 -6.85 -6.95
N LEU A 235 3.44 -6.11 -8.03
CA LEU A 235 4.10 -4.85 -8.34
C LEU A 235 3.03 -3.83 -8.74
N PHE A 236 2.80 -2.82 -7.90
CA PHE A 236 1.94 -1.67 -8.21
C PHE A 236 2.71 -0.37 -8.01
N ILE A 237 2.94 0.35 -9.10
CA ILE A 237 3.77 1.56 -9.15
C ILE A 237 3.31 2.44 -10.32
N GLY A 238 3.66 3.73 -10.29
CA GLY A 238 3.54 4.64 -11.44
C GLY A 238 2.70 5.88 -11.20
N GLY A 239 1.90 5.92 -10.12
CA GLY A 239 1.18 7.15 -9.75
C GLY A 239 2.14 8.30 -9.49
N ASN A 240 3.22 8.06 -8.76
CA ASN A 240 4.22 9.07 -8.41
C ASN A 240 5.12 9.50 -9.59
N ASP A 241 5.30 8.63 -10.60
CA ASP A 241 5.96 8.99 -11.86
C ASP A 241 5.09 9.97 -12.65
N LEU A 242 3.79 9.68 -12.78
CA LEU A 242 2.83 10.58 -13.45
C LEU A 242 2.73 11.93 -12.75
N CYS A 243 2.64 11.96 -11.41
CA CYS A 243 2.60 13.21 -10.66
C CYS A 243 3.87 14.05 -10.85
N ALA A 244 5.02 13.43 -11.11
CA ALA A 244 6.28 14.12 -11.32
C ALA A 244 6.59 14.44 -12.79
N TYR A 245 5.82 13.88 -13.72
CA TYR A 245 6.00 14.09 -15.16
C TYR A 245 6.02 15.57 -15.53
N CYS A 246 5.09 16.37 -15.00
CA CYS A 246 5.03 17.81 -15.28
C CYS A 246 6.28 18.59 -14.85
N LYS A 247 7.06 18.06 -13.90
CA LYS A 247 8.30 18.68 -13.40
C LYS A 247 9.51 18.27 -14.22
N ASN A 248 9.54 17.02 -14.69
CA ASN A 248 10.63 16.53 -15.54
C ASN A 248 10.12 15.50 -16.56
N PRO A 249 9.56 15.97 -17.69
CA PRO A 249 8.94 15.10 -18.70
C PRO A 249 9.90 14.10 -19.32
N ARG A 250 11.19 14.45 -19.43
CA ARG A 250 12.22 13.57 -19.99
C ARG A 250 12.59 12.44 -19.02
N TYR A 251 12.70 12.76 -17.74
CA TYR A 251 13.10 11.79 -16.72
C TYR A 251 11.99 10.80 -16.37
N TYR A 252 10.74 11.29 -16.31
CA TYR A 252 9.55 10.47 -16.03
C TYR A 252 8.79 10.09 -17.31
N ALA A 253 9.47 10.08 -18.46
CA ALA A 253 8.91 9.64 -19.73
C ALA A 253 8.49 8.16 -19.68
N ALA A 254 7.56 7.77 -20.55
CA ALA A 254 7.07 6.39 -20.63
C ALA A 254 8.19 5.38 -20.91
N GLU A 255 9.20 5.77 -21.69
CA GLU A 255 10.38 4.97 -22.00
C GLU A 255 11.22 4.71 -20.74
N MET A 256 11.43 5.74 -19.91
CA MET A 256 12.18 5.64 -18.66
C MET A 256 11.43 4.78 -17.64
N TYR A 257 10.12 5.00 -17.50
CA TYR A 257 9.26 4.15 -16.68
C TYR A 257 9.38 2.68 -17.11
N THR A 258 9.21 2.40 -18.40
CA THR A 258 9.28 1.03 -18.94
C THR A 258 10.66 0.40 -18.69
N ALA A 259 11.74 1.14 -18.90
CA ALA A 259 13.10 0.65 -18.65
C ALA A 259 13.34 0.35 -17.15
N ASN A 260 12.81 1.17 -16.26
CA ASN A 260 12.92 0.98 -14.81
C ASN A 260 12.18 -0.29 -14.37
N ILE A 261 10.92 -0.46 -14.79
CA ILE A 261 10.13 -1.65 -14.50
C ILE A 261 10.84 -2.88 -15.06
N LYS A 262 11.24 -2.86 -16.34
CA LYS A 262 11.95 -3.98 -16.99
C LYS A 262 13.17 -4.42 -16.20
N ARG A 263 14.01 -3.49 -15.71
CA ARG A 263 15.19 -3.83 -14.90
C ARG A 263 14.82 -4.58 -13.61
N ALA A 264 13.76 -4.16 -12.92
CA ALA A 264 13.29 -4.86 -11.72
C ALA A 264 12.75 -6.25 -12.05
N LEU A 265 12.01 -6.40 -13.16
CA LEU A 265 11.45 -7.70 -13.58
C LEU A 265 12.52 -8.66 -14.04
N ASP A 266 13.49 -8.19 -14.82
CA ASP A 266 14.64 -8.97 -15.27
C ASP A 266 15.41 -9.51 -14.06
N LEU A 267 15.63 -8.68 -13.03
CA LEU A 267 16.25 -9.12 -11.77
C LEU A 267 15.42 -10.21 -11.09
N LEU A 268 14.12 -9.96 -10.84
CA LEU A 268 13.23 -10.94 -10.19
C LEU A 268 13.19 -12.26 -10.97
N HIS A 269 13.07 -12.21 -12.29
CA HIS A 269 13.08 -13.40 -13.14
C HIS A 269 14.42 -14.15 -13.04
N SER A 270 15.54 -13.44 -13.05
CA SER A 270 16.86 -14.08 -13.01
C SER A 270 17.20 -14.72 -11.67
N GLU A 271 16.72 -14.15 -10.57
CA GLU A 271 17.12 -14.54 -9.21
C GLU A 271 16.08 -15.38 -8.46
N VAL A 272 14.79 -15.25 -8.79
CA VAL A 272 13.70 -15.89 -8.06
C VAL A 272 13.22 -17.13 -8.84
N PRO A 273 13.56 -18.34 -8.40
CA PRO A 273 13.02 -19.56 -9.00
C PRO A 273 11.54 -19.73 -8.62
N ALA A 274 10.80 -20.43 -9.50
CA ALA A 274 9.38 -20.74 -9.32
C ALA A 274 8.51 -19.48 -9.06
N LEU A 275 8.70 -18.46 -9.90
CA LEU A 275 8.00 -17.18 -9.80
C LEU A 275 6.76 -17.13 -10.71
N SER A 276 5.59 -16.82 -10.12
CA SER A 276 4.42 -16.35 -10.84
C SER A 276 4.23 -14.86 -10.55
N SER A 277 4.28 -14.04 -11.59
CA SER A 277 4.17 -12.59 -11.47
C SER A 277 2.81 -12.11 -11.97
N THR A 278 2.02 -11.49 -11.10
CA THR A 278 0.74 -10.85 -11.47
C THR A 278 0.93 -9.35 -11.57
N TRP A 279 0.69 -8.79 -12.75
CA TRP A 279 0.89 -7.38 -13.06
C TRP A 279 -0.45 -6.67 -13.23
N SER A 280 -0.60 -5.48 -12.65
CA SER A 280 -1.54 -4.49 -13.21
C SER A 280 -0.76 -3.23 -13.53
N THR A 281 -0.48 -3.04 -14.82
CA THR A 281 -0.15 -1.71 -15.32
C THR A 281 -1.47 -0.97 -15.47
N CYS A 282 -1.67 0.08 -14.67
CA CYS A 282 -2.56 1.15 -15.09
C CYS A 282 -2.06 1.63 -16.47
N TRP A 283 -2.97 1.93 -17.41
CA TRP A 283 -2.78 2.27 -18.84
C TRP A 283 -3.08 1.17 -19.86
N THR A 284 -4.37 1.00 -20.15
CA THR A 284 -4.85 0.73 -21.51
C THR A 284 -4.63 1.97 -22.40
N CYS A 285 -3.44 2.15 -22.98
CA CYS A 285 -3.26 3.10 -24.08
C CYS A 285 -3.40 2.35 -25.41
N ARG A 286 -4.64 2.19 -25.88
CA ARG A 286 -4.93 1.66 -27.22
C ARG A 286 -4.60 2.75 -28.23
N ARG A 287 -3.42 2.67 -28.84
CA ARG A 287 -3.06 3.50 -30.01
C ARG A 287 -3.96 3.06 -31.17
N SER A 288 -5.03 3.80 -31.45
CA SER A 288 -5.78 3.63 -32.70
C SER A 288 -4.84 4.02 -33.84
N ARG A 289 -4.41 3.03 -34.62
CA ARG A 289 -3.88 3.31 -35.96
C ARG A 289 -5.07 3.65 -36.85
N SER A 290 -5.11 4.89 -37.31
CA SER A 290 -5.74 5.31 -38.57
C SER A 290 -4.71 6.09 -39.34
#